data_AF-A0A7S1VWZ0-F1
#
_entry.id   AF-A0A7S1VWZ0-F1
#
_cell.length_a   1.000
_cell.length_b   1.000
_cell.length_c   1.000
_cell.angle_alpha   90.00
_cell.angle_beta   90.00
_cell.angle_gamma   90.00
#
_symmetry.space_group_name_H-M   'P 1'
#
loop_
_entity.id
_entity.type
_entity.pdbx_description
1 polymer ?
#
loop_
_entity_poly.entity_id
_entity_poly.type
_entity_poly.pdbx_seq_one_letter_code
_entity_poly.pdbx_strand_id
1 'polypeptide(L)'
;MAHHCRLTAMLGRQLSTLSISKSPFIAHTTSKNAIAPHFLVGASRSVSSLVSNFAADSLCQKSVLSNSTRTEDLTNIQTNAITRNFSSVAVSKDEAYEDASSPSEKFMSSYVEDDGTVYIHPILLESSRGRKKLKPSVVQRRINKLRTYIGAEKGIRHSPWRMNLVCQFAAGQTVNEALTQLEFCEKSHAPLLAKVIRRTANLADIRDGLQYSQLEVAEC
;
A
#
# COMPACT_ATOMS: atom_id res chain seq x y z
N MET A 1 7.23 20.60 -3.24
CA MET A 1 7.62 19.27 -2.74
C MET A 1 6.52 18.29 -3.12
N ALA A 2 6.87 17.16 -3.73
CA ALA A 2 5.93 16.09 -4.05
C ALA A 2 5.91 15.09 -2.89
N HIS A 3 4.73 14.61 -2.51
CA HIS A 3 4.60 13.52 -1.54
C HIS A 3 4.45 12.22 -2.32
N HIS A 4 5.26 11.22 -1.96
CA HIS A 4 5.37 9.95 -2.64
C HIS A 4 4.88 8.84 -1.71
N CYS A 5 3.88 8.08 -2.14
CA CYS A 5 3.46 6.86 -1.49
C CYS A 5 4.08 5.68 -2.26
N ARG A 6 4.74 4.78 -1.54
CA ARG A 6 5.36 3.58 -2.09
C ARG A 6 4.63 2.34 -1.57
N LEU A 7 3.90 1.69 -2.46
CA LEU A 7 3.33 0.38 -2.22
C LEU A 7 4.36 -0.69 -2.57
N THR A 8 4.46 -1.72 -1.74
CA THR A 8 5.29 -2.89 -2.01
C THR A 8 4.38 -4.11 -2.07
N ALA A 9 4.51 -4.90 -3.13
CA ALA A 9 3.80 -6.17 -3.20
C ALA A 9 4.36 -7.13 -2.14
N MET A 10 3.49 -7.63 -1.27
CA MET A 10 3.84 -8.68 -0.33
C MET A 10 4.02 -9.98 -1.11
N LEU A 11 5.27 -10.41 -1.32
CA LEU A 11 5.54 -11.84 -1.51
C LEU A 11 5.29 -12.48 -0.14
N GLY A 12 4.05 -12.89 0.08
CA GLY A 12 3.48 -13.15 1.39
C GLY A 12 4.39 -13.91 2.36
N ARG A 13 4.28 -13.52 3.65
CA ARG A 13 4.62 -14.36 4.81
C ARG A 13 3.72 -15.62 4.93
N GLN A 14 3.04 -16.03 3.85
CA GLN A 14 2.21 -17.22 3.75
C GLN A 14 3.08 -18.43 3.33
N LEU A 15 4.06 -18.80 4.16
CA LEU A 15 4.82 -20.07 4.02
C LEU A 15 4.28 -21.19 4.92
N SER A 16 3.04 -21.06 5.40
CA SER A 16 2.37 -22.11 6.17
C SER A 16 1.02 -22.43 5.52
N THR A 17 0.91 -23.68 5.05
CA THR A 17 -0.30 -24.44 4.74
C THR A 17 -1.15 -23.99 3.54
N LEU A 18 -0.63 -24.19 2.33
CA LEU A 18 -1.49 -24.54 1.19
C LEU A 18 -1.95 -25.99 1.36
N SER A 19 -3.05 -26.22 2.09
CA SER A 19 -3.81 -27.45 1.91
C SER A 19 -4.59 -27.31 0.61
N ILE A 20 -4.28 -28.17 -0.36
CA ILE A 20 -5.03 -28.26 -1.60
C ILE A 20 -6.34 -28.98 -1.26
N SER A 21 -7.34 -28.20 -0.82
CA SER A 21 -8.72 -28.66 -0.77
C SER A 21 -9.22 -28.79 -2.21
N LYS A 22 -9.36 -30.03 -2.69
CA LYS A 22 -10.09 -30.36 -3.91
C LYS A 22 -11.57 -30.05 -3.67
N SER A 23 -12.03 -28.86 -4.04
CA SER A 23 -13.46 -28.61 -4.20
C SER A 23 -13.93 -29.17 -5.55
N PRO A 24 -15.08 -29.88 -5.59
CA PRO A 24 -15.65 -30.35 -6.84
C PRO A 24 -16.17 -29.17 -7.67
N PHE A 25 -15.73 -29.15 -8.92
CA PHE A 25 -16.11 -28.21 -9.96
C PHE A 25 -17.60 -28.41 -10.32
N ILE A 26 -18.49 -27.57 -9.81
CA ILE A 26 -19.89 -27.52 -10.25
C ILE A 26 -19.96 -26.58 -11.46
N ALA A 27 -20.11 -27.18 -12.64
CA ALA A 27 -20.33 -26.46 -13.89
C ALA A 27 -21.77 -25.88 -13.89
N HIS A 28 -21.89 -24.55 -13.78
CA HIS A 28 -23.13 -23.87 -14.10
C HIS A 28 -23.16 -23.55 -15.60
N THR A 29 -24.06 -24.24 -16.32
CA THR A 29 -24.41 -23.94 -17.70
C THR A 29 -25.19 -22.63 -17.77
N THR A 30 -24.80 -21.77 -18.71
CA THR A 30 -25.41 -20.47 -18.97
C THR A 30 -26.73 -20.65 -19.73
N SER A 31 -27.86 -20.33 -19.08
CA SER A 31 -29.15 -20.18 -19.76
C SER A 31 -29.28 -18.75 -20.29
N LYS A 32 -29.32 -18.64 -21.62
CA LYS A 32 -29.65 -17.43 -22.37
C LYS A 32 -31.15 -17.16 -22.23
N ASN A 33 -31.53 -16.07 -21.57
CA ASN A 33 -32.85 -15.47 -21.79
C ASN A 33 -32.67 -14.04 -22.30
N ALA A 34 -32.95 -13.90 -23.59
CA ALA A 34 -33.12 -12.65 -24.28
C ALA A 34 -34.52 -12.11 -23.99
N ILE A 35 -34.62 -10.92 -23.39
CA ILE A 35 -35.84 -10.10 -23.40
C ILE A 35 -35.40 -8.65 -23.59
N ALA A 36 -35.75 -8.11 -24.76
CA ALA A 36 -35.82 -6.68 -25.07
C ALA A 36 -37.29 -6.37 -25.44
N PRO A 37 -37.67 -5.13 -25.82
CA PRO A 37 -37.71 -3.90 -25.03
C PRO A 37 -39.12 -3.26 -25.07
N HIS A 38 -39.51 -2.47 -24.05
CA HIS A 38 -40.64 -1.52 -24.14
C HIS A 38 -40.29 -0.24 -23.36
N PHE A 39 -40.03 0.88 -24.03
CA PHE A 39 -40.98 1.98 -24.32
C PHE A 39 -41.62 2.57 -23.05
N LEU A 40 -41.23 3.80 -22.68
CA LEU A 40 -42.17 4.85 -22.29
C LEU A 40 -41.52 6.24 -22.39
N VAL A 41 -42.08 7.01 -23.32
CA VAL A 41 -41.91 8.44 -23.54
C VAL A 41 -42.57 9.17 -22.35
N GLY A 42 -41.82 10.07 -21.70
CA GLY A 42 -42.34 10.95 -20.64
C GLY A 42 -41.96 12.40 -20.94
N ALA A 43 -42.96 13.19 -21.32
CA ALA A 43 -42.85 14.57 -21.76
C ALA A 43 -42.73 15.59 -20.60
N SER A 44 -42.10 16.72 -20.95
CA SER A 44 -42.43 18.10 -20.55
C SER A 44 -42.55 18.53 -19.08
N ARG A 45 -41.71 19.52 -18.73
CA ARG A 45 -42.00 20.86 -18.13
C ARG A 45 -40.65 21.55 -17.90
N SER A 46 -40.17 22.48 -18.72
CA SER A 46 -40.56 23.90 -18.84
C SER A 46 -40.91 24.57 -17.51
N VAL A 47 -40.01 25.40 -16.98
CA VAL A 47 -40.26 26.83 -16.73
C VAL A 47 -38.93 27.58 -16.51
N SER A 48 -38.96 28.81 -17.03
CA SER A 48 -37.92 29.83 -17.16
C SER A 48 -37.66 30.63 -15.89
N SER A 49 -36.43 31.14 -15.74
CA SER A 49 -36.11 32.54 -15.37
C SER A 49 -34.59 32.75 -15.51
N LEU A 50 -34.10 33.49 -16.50
CA LEU A 50 -33.94 34.95 -16.54
C LEU A 50 -33.26 35.53 -15.29
N VAL A 51 -31.92 35.61 -15.33
CA VAL A 51 -31.20 36.79 -14.82
C VAL A 51 -30.11 37.13 -15.83
N SER A 52 -30.25 38.33 -16.38
CA SER A 52 -29.41 38.95 -17.38
C SER A 52 -28.36 39.86 -16.76
N ASN A 53 -27.23 39.98 -17.48
CA ASN A 53 -26.33 41.13 -17.57
C ASN A 53 -25.37 41.41 -16.40
N PHE A 54 -24.07 41.22 -16.68
CA PHE A 54 -23.15 42.36 -16.71
C PHE A 54 -22.06 42.12 -17.76
N ALA A 55 -22.12 42.93 -18.81
CA ALA A 55 -21.04 43.12 -19.77
C ALA A 55 -20.07 44.17 -19.21
N ALA A 56 -18.76 43.99 -19.47
CA ALA A 56 -17.91 44.98 -20.14
C ALA A 56 -16.43 44.61 -19.98
N ASP A 57 -15.79 44.42 -21.13
CA ASP A 57 -14.52 44.99 -21.53
C ASP A 57 -13.27 44.80 -20.66
N SER A 58 -12.29 44.07 -21.22
CA SER A 58 -10.93 44.60 -21.36
C SER A 58 -10.10 43.71 -22.28
N LEU A 59 -10.03 44.12 -23.55
CA LEU A 59 -8.95 43.81 -24.48
C LEU A 59 -7.59 44.10 -23.83
N CYS A 60 -6.71 43.10 -23.78
CA CYS A 60 -5.28 43.37 -23.87
C CYS A 60 -4.57 42.19 -24.56
N GLN A 61 -4.48 42.31 -25.88
CA GLN A 61 -3.46 41.64 -26.67
C GLN A 61 -2.10 42.19 -26.26
N LYS A 62 -1.19 41.35 -25.77
CA LYS A 62 0.25 41.50 -26.01
C LYS A 62 0.89 40.12 -26.19
N SER A 63 1.19 39.85 -27.45
CA SER A 63 2.18 38.90 -27.94
C SER A 63 3.56 39.15 -27.32
N VAL A 64 4.21 38.12 -26.78
CA VAL A 64 5.68 38.00 -26.82
C VAL A 64 6.03 36.52 -26.98
N LEU A 65 6.45 36.18 -28.20
CA LEU A 65 7.32 35.05 -28.48
C LEU A 65 8.67 35.31 -27.82
N SER A 66 9.14 34.38 -26.99
CA SER A 66 10.57 34.25 -26.73
C SER A 66 10.91 32.79 -26.48
N ASN A 67 11.52 32.19 -27.48
CA ASN A 67 12.30 30.97 -27.39
C ASN A 67 13.35 31.14 -26.28
N SER A 68 13.43 30.18 -25.36
CA SER A 68 14.63 30.02 -24.53
C SER A 68 14.90 28.53 -24.36
N THR A 69 15.62 28.00 -25.34
CA THR A 69 16.46 26.82 -25.20
C THR A 69 17.52 27.13 -24.14
N ARG A 70 17.31 26.66 -22.91
CA ARG A 70 18.37 26.62 -21.90
C ARG A 70 18.69 25.17 -21.56
N THR A 71 19.54 24.60 -22.41
CA THR A 71 20.42 23.49 -22.06
C THR A 71 21.47 24.04 -21.09
N GLU A 72 21.32 23.73 -19.81
CA GLU A 72 22.44 23.71 -18.87
C GLU A 72 22.49 22.31 -18.26
N ASP A 73 23.39 21.51 -18.84
CA ASP A 73 24.22 20.61 -18.08
C ASP A 73 24.72 21.34 -16.83
N LEU A 74 24.57 20.73 -15.67
CA LEU A 74 25.59 20.75 -14.61
C LEU A 74 25.24 19.67 -13.59
N THR A 75 25.94 18.56 -13.78
CA THR A 75 26.41 17.64 -12.74
C THR A 75 26.82 18.37 -11.46
N ASN A 76 26.04 18.23 -10.39
CA ASN A 76 26.52 18.18 -8.99
C ASN A 76 25.31 18.25 -8.04
N ILE A 77 24.70 17.12 -7.76
CA ILE A 77 24.08 16.95 -6.44
C ILE A 77 25.00 16.00 -5.70
N GLN A 78 25.91 16.62 -4.96
CA GLN A 78 26.62 16.02 -3.86
C GLN A 78 25.66 15.12 -3.10
N THR A 79 26.06 13.86 -3.02
CA THR A 79 25.59 12.91 -2.03
C THR A 79 25.84 13.51 -0.65
N ASN A 80 24.87 14.26 -0.13
CA ASN A 80 24.78 14.54 1.28
C ASN A 80 24.45 13.21 1.95
N ALA A 81 25.50 12.49 2.30
CA ALA A 81 25.45 11.44 3.29
C ALA A 81 24.76 12.04 4.51
N ILE A 82 23.50 11.68 4.70
CA ILE A 82 22.83 11.82 5.98
C ILE A 82 23.57 10.84 6.88
N THR A 83 24.62 11.34 7.51
CA THR A 83 25.28 10.75 8.65
C THR A 83 24.19 10.62 9.71
N ARG A 84 23.49 9.49 9.70
CA ARG A 84 22.70 9.07 10.84
C ARG A 84 23.70 8.96 11.97
N ASN A 85 23.67 9.96 12.85
CA ASN A 85 24.23 9.86 14.19
C ASN A 85 23.50 8.71 14.89
N PHE A 86 23.91 7.48 14.60
CA PHE A 86 23.74 6.38 15.52
C PHE A 86 24.62 6.76 16.70
N SER A 87 24.02 7.29 17.75
CA SER A 87 24.65 7.27 19.05
C SER A 87 24.91 5.80 19.35
N SER A 88 26.17 5.39 19.19
CA SER A 88 26.65 4.15 19.77
C SER A 88 26.58 4.34 21.27
N VAL A 89 25.44 3.98 21.86
CA VAL A 89 25.36 3.69 23.28
C VAL A 89 26.30 2.51 23.47
N ALA A 90 27.50 2.80 23.97
CA ALA A 90 28.41 1.81 24.49
C ALA A 90 27.68 1.15 25.67
N VAL A 91 27.02 0.03 25.39
CA VAL A 91 26.56 -0.88 26.43
C VAL A 91 27.82 -1.55 26.93
N SER A 92 28.33 -1.03 28.05
CA SER A 92 29.35 -1.66 28.86
C SER A 92 28.93 -3.11 29.10
N LYS A 93 29.73 -4.04 28.60
CA LYS A 93 29.69 -5.44 28.98
C LYS A 93 30.30 -5.54 30.37
N ASP A 94 29.50 -5.33 31.39
CA ASP A 94 29.84 -5.80 32.72
C ASP A 94 28.56 -6.35 33.35
N GLU A 95 28.76 -7.44 34.09
CA GLU A 95 27.79 -8.20 34.88
C GLU A 95 27.15 -9.40 34.16
N ALA A 96 27.81 -10.53 34.38
CA ALA A 96 27.22 -11.86 34.30
C ALA A 96 26.02 -11.94 35.25
N TYR A 97 24.81 -11.97 34.69
CA TYR A 97 23.63 -12.42 35.40
C TYR A 97 23.20 -13.76 34.77
N GLU A 98 23.49 -14.84 35.49
CA GLU A 98 22.92 -16.18 35.28
C GLU A 98 21.42 -16.09 35.62
N ASP A 99 20.63 -15.56 34.69
CA ASP A 99 19.18 -15.49 34.87
C ASP A 99 18.56 -16.83 34.50
N ALA A 100 18.00 -17.48 35.52
CA ALA A 100 17.35 -18.77 35.46
C ALA A 100 16.26 -18.76 34.38
N SER A 101 16.38 -19.70 33.43
CA SER A 101 15.31 -20.43 32.76
C SER A 101 13.93 -19.75 32.81
N SER A 102 13.75 -18.69 32.04
CA SER A 102 12.40 -18.25 31.66
C SER A 102 11.74 -19.42 30.90
N PRO A 103 10.61 -19.98 31.38
CA PRO A 103 9.96 -21.06 30.69
C PRO A 103 9.52 -20.54 29.32
N SER A 104 10.18 -21.02 28.26
CA SER A 104 9.74 -20.74 26.90
C SER A 104 8.27 -21.12 26.81
N GLU A 105 7.39 -20.14 26.65
CA GLU A 105 5.97 -20.39 26.38
C GLU A 105 5.90 -21.27 25.13
N LYS A 106 5.70 -22.57 25.35
CA LYS A 106 5.48 -23.54 24.30
C LYS A 106 4.13 -23.20 23.72
N PHE A 107 4.10 -22.46 22.63
CA PHE A 107 2.90 -22.28 21.81
C PHE A 107 2.47 -23.67 21.30
N MET A 108 1.53 -24.28 22.01
CA MET A 108 0.96 -25.57 21.68
C MET A 108 -0.21 -25.33 20.72
N SER A 109 -0.05 -25.75 19.47
CA SER A 109 -1.17 -25.82 18.52
C SER A 109 -1.82 -27.19 18.66
N SER A 110 -3.05 -27.23 19.14
CA SER A 110 -3.88 -28.43 19.11
C SER A 110 -4.83 -28.39 17.91
N TYR A 111 -5.09 -29.55 17.32
CA TYR A 111 -6.20 -29.76 16.41
C TYR A 111 -7.03 -30.94 16.93
N VAL A 112 -8.34 -30.90 16.68
CA VAL A 112 -9.31 -31.91 17.12
C VAL A 112 -9.79 -32.64 15.87
N GLU A 113 -9.66 -33.96 15.85
CA GLU A 113 -10.22 -34.81 14.78
C GLU A 113 -11.70 -35.12 15.02
N ASP A 114 -12.42 -35.57 13.98
CA ASP A 114 -13.86 -35.83 14.01
C ASP A 114 -14.27 -36.93 15.01
N ASP A 115 -13.32 -37.75 15.47
CA ASP A 115 -13.48 -38.77 16.51
C ASP A 115 -13.35 -38.22 17.94
N GLY A 116 -13.05 -36.92 18.09
CA GLY A 116 -12.84 -36.25 19.36
C GLY A 116 -11.42 -36.38 19.92
N THR A 117 -10.49 -37.00 19.19
CA THR A 117 -9.10 -37.14 19.62
C THR A 117 -8.35 -35.83 19.43
N VAL A 118 -7.74 -35.31 20.51
CA VAL A 118 -6.95 -34.06 20.48
C VAL A 118 -5.48 -34.40 20.26
N TYR A 119 -4.95 -34.08 19.09
CA TYR A 119 -3.53 -34.24 18.79
C TYR A 119 -2.78 -32.95 19.09
N ILE A 120 -1.91 -33.04 20.10
CA ILE A 120 -0.98 -31.99 20.46
C ILE A 120 0.32 -32.24 19.68
N HIS A 121 0.49 -31.57 18.55
CA HIS A 121 1.79 -31.52 17.90
C HIS A 121 2.64 -30.46 18.59
N PRO A 122 3.78 -30.80 19.21
CA PRO A 122 4.73 -29.79 19.62
C PRO A 122 5.20 -29.09 18.35
N ILE A 123 4.79 -27.84 18.15
CA ILE A 123 5.46 -26.95 17.20
C ILE A 123 6.83 -26.72 17.82
N LEU A 124 7.78 -27.59 17.47
CA LEU A 124 9.18 -27.31 17.65
C LEU A 124 9.45 -26.03 16.84
N LEU A 125 9.40 -24.88 17.51
CA LEU A 125 10.23 -23.72 17.18
C LEU A 125 11.68 -24.19 17.37
N GLU A 126 12.11 -25.12 16.54
CA GLU A 126 13.48 -25.56 16.42
C GLU A 126 14.26 -24.31 16.03
N SER A 127 14.94 -23.80 17.04
CA SER A 127 15.98 -22.79 17.00
C SER A 127 16.58 -22.72 15.59
N SER A 128 16.36 -21.58 14.92
CA SER A 128 16.83 -21.28 13.57
C SER A 128 18.35 -21.44 13.38
N ARG A 129 19.08 -21.76 14.46
CA ARG A 129 20.52 -22.06 14.53
C ARG A 129 20.97 -23.24 13.64
N GLY A 130 20.06 -24.09 13.14
CA GLY A 130 20.40 -25.20 12.24
C GLY A 130 19.98 -25.07 10.77
N ARG A 131 19.20 -24.03 10.40
CA ARG A 131 18.71 -23.91 9.01
C ARG A 131 19.81 -23.31 8.12
N LYS A 132 20.15 -23.99 7.02
CA LYS A 132 21.09 -23.48 6.01
C LYS A 132 20.59 -22.12 5.51
N LYS A 133 21.36 -21.05 5.79
CA LYS A 133 21.05 -19.71 5.28
C LYS A 133 20.99 -19.76 3.75
N LEU A 134 20.01 -19.08 3.17
CA LEU A 134 19.94 -18.93 1.71
C LEU A 134 21.20 -18.22 1.21
N LYS A 135 21.71 -18.63 0.04
CA LYS A 135 22.82 -17.92 -0.60
C LYS A 135 22.41 -16.44 -0.81
N PRO A 136 23.29 -15.47 -0.54
CA PRO A 136 23.00 -14.04 -0.73
C PRO A 136 22.45 -13.71 -2.12
N SER A 137 22.94 -14.39 -3.17
CA SER A 137 22.45 -14.22 -4.55
C SER A 137 20.98 -14.60 -4.73
N VAL A 138 20.49 -15.61 -4.00
CA VAL A 138 19.08 -16.03 -4.02
C VAL A 138 18.22 -15.01 -3.29
N VAL A 139 18.71 -14.49 -2.16
CA VAL A 139 18.03 -13.44 -1.40
C VAL A 139 17.91 -12.17 -2.24
N GLN A 140 19.00 -11.72 -2.87
CA GLN A 140 18.97 -10.55 -3.74
C GLN A 140 18.04 -10.73 -4.94
N ARG A 141 18.05 -11.92 -5.57
CA ARG A 141 17.12 -12.23 -6.66
C ARG A 141 15.66 -12.17 -6.19
N ARG A 142 15.36 -12.59 -4.97
CA ARG A 142 14.01 -12.49 -4.39
C ARG A 142 13.64 -11.03 -4.09
N ILE A 143 14.55 -10.26 -3.51
CA ILE A 143 14.34 -8.83 -3.25
C ILE A 143 14.09 -8.08 -4.57
N ASN A 144 14.87 -8.36 -5.60
CA ASN A 144 14.69 -7.74 -6.92
C ASN A 144 13.36 -8.17 -7.61
N LYS A 145 12.74 -9.28 -7.17
CA LYS A 145 11.41 -9.70 -7.61
C LYS A 145 10.28 -9.02 -6.83
N LEU A 146 10.56 -8.42 -5.67
CA LEU A 146 9.58 -7.59 -4.98
C LEU A 146 9.31 -6.37 -5.85
N ARG A 147 8.07 -6.26 -6.32
CA ARG A 147 7.66 -5.16 -7.17
C ARG A 147 7.18 -4.03 -6.28
N THR A 148 7.71 -2.83 -6.52
CA THR A 148 7.30 -1.62 -5.82
C THR A 148 6.62 -0.66 -6.76
N TYR A 149 5.52 -0.10 -6.30
CA TYR A 149 4.68 0.84 -7.02
C TYR A 149 4.69 2.18 -6.31
N ILE A 150 5.03 3.24 -7.04
CA ILE A 150 5.15 4.58 -6.47
C ILE A 150 4.04 5.45 -7.05
N GLY A 151 3.17 5.96 -6.18
CA GLY A 151 2.21 7.00 -6.49
C GLY A 151 2.66 8.33 -5.92
N ALA A 152 2.33 9.43 -6.60
CA ALA A 152 2.66 10.76 -6.13
C ALA A 152 1.51 11.73 -6.35
N GLU A 153 1.30 12.64 -5.41
CA GLU A 153 0.39 13.78 -5.57
C GLU A 153 1.18 15.08 -5.45
N LYS A 154 0.93 16.00 -6.39
CA LYS A 154 1.56 17.32 -6.45
C LYS A 154 0.54 18.40 -6.04
N GLY A 155 1.05 19.57 -5.65
CA GLY A 155 0.19 20.74 -5.39
C GLY A 155 -0.52 20.74 -4.03
N ILE A 156 -0.02 19.97 -3.06
CA ILE A 156 -0.58 19.94 -1.70
C ILE A 156 -0.19 21.23 -0.97
N ARG A 157 -1.18 22.03 -0.56
CA ARG A 157 -0.99 23.30 0.17
C ARG A 157 -0.89 23.12 1.69
N HIS A 158 -0.10 22.16 2.16
CA HIS A 158 0.00 21.84 3.59
C HIS A 158 1.43 21.66 4.07
N SER A 159 1.62 21.81 5.38
CA SER A 159 2.89 21.58 6.04
C SER A 159 3.30 20.11 5.90
N PRO A 160 4.54 19.82 5.48
CA PRO A 160 5.06 18.46 5.42
C PRO A 160 4.93 17.71 6.74
N TRP A 161 5.08 18.41 7.87
CA TRP A 161 4.97 17.80 9.20
C TRP A 161 3.55 17.29 9.50
N ARG A 162 2.52 18.05 9.12
CA ARG A 162 1.12 17.61 9.27
C ARG A 162 0.79 16.43 8.36
N MET A 163 1.35 16.40 7.15
CA MET A 163 1.16 15.27 6.24
C MET A 163 1.82 14.00 6.79
N ASN A 164 3.04 14.13 7.32
CA ASN A 164 3.78 13.02 7.93
C ASN A 164 2.99 12.33 9.05
N LEU A 165 2.27 13.08 9.89
CA LEU A 165 1.41 12.52 10.93
C LEU A 165 0.27 11.66 10.36
N VAL A 166 -0.31 12.06 9.22
CA VAL A 166 -1.35 11.27 8.55
C VAL A 166 -0.74 10.02 7.89
N CYS A 167 0.45 10.16 7.29
CA CYS A 167 1.19 9.05 6.69
C CYS A 167 1.53 7.93 7.70
N GLN A 168 1.82 8.28 8.95
CA GLN A 168 2.12 7.31 10.01
C GLN A 168 0.97 6.34 10.31
N PHE A 169 -0.29 6.72 10.09
CA PHE A 169 -1.43 5.82 10.25
C PHE A 169 -1.50 4.76 9.15
N ALA A 170 -1.05 5.09 7.94
CA ALA A 170 -1.12 4.18 6.80
C ALA A 170 0.14 3.31 6.62
N ALA A 171 1.30 3.79 7.08
CA ALA A 171 2.58 3.13 6.87
C ALA A 171 2.65 1.76 7.58
N GLY A 172 3.17 0.76 6.87
CA GLY A 172 3.36 -0.61 7.35
C GLY A 172 2.08 -1.45 7.44
N GLN A 173 0.95 -0.97 6.92
CA GLN A 173 -0.31 -1.70 6.91
C GLN A 173 -0.67 -2.23 5.53
N THR A 174 -1.54 -3.25 5.50
CA THR A 174 -2.13 -3.69 4.25
C THR A 174 -2.97 -2.57 3.64
N VAL A 175 -3.06 -2.52 2.31
CA VAL A 175 -3.78 -1.42 1.64
C VAL A 175 -5.24 -1.33 2.11
N ASN A 176 -5.91 -2.46 2.37
CA ASN A 176 -7.29 -2.47 2.88
C ASN A 176 -7.40 -1.87 4.29
N GLU A 177 -6.52 -2.28 5.21
CA GLU A 177 -6.50 -1.74 6.58
C GLU A 177 -6.18 -0.25 6.59
N ALA A 178 -5.17 0.16 5.81
CA ALA A 178 -4.79 1.56 5.68
C ALA A 178 -5.95 2.43 5.16
N LEU A 179 -6.71 1.95 4.16
CA LEU A 179 -7.87 2.67 3.64
C LEU A 179 -8.99 2.79 4.67
N THR A 180 -9.27 1.72 5.42
CA THR A 180 -10.27 1.73 6.50
C THR A 180 -9.85 2.70 7.60
N GLN A 181 -8.58 2.68 8.03
CA GLN A 181 -8.09 3.61 9.06
C GLN A 181 -8.14 5.06 8.60
N LEU A 182 -7.80 5.35 7.34
CA LEU A 182 -7.89 6.69 6.78
C LEU A 182 -9.34 7.17 6.61
N GLU A 183 -10.30 6.27 6.42
CA GLU A 183 -11.73 6.59 6.33
C GLU A 183 -12.29 7.08 7.68
N PHE A 184 -11.87 6.45 8.78
CA PHE A 184 -12.26 6.86 10.13
C PHE A 184 -11.35 7.93 10.75
N CYS A 185 -10.31 8.36 10.05
CA CYS A 185 -9.37 9.36 10.55
C CYS A 185 -9.94 10.78 10.36
N GLU A 186 -10.21 11.48 11.46
CA GLU A 186 -10.69 12.89 11.47
C GLU A 186 -9.58 13.91 11.13
N LYS A 187 -8.77 13.64 10.10
CA LYS A 187 -7.73 14.56 9.61
C LYS A 187 -8.12 15.04 8.22
N SER A 188 -8.05 16.35 7.99
CA SER A 188 -8.47 16.98 6.73
C SER A 188 -7.79 16.42 5.47
N HIS A 189 -6.59 15.83 5.61
CA HIS A 189 -5.80 15.27 4.51
C HIS A 189 -5.83 13.74 4.40
N ALA A 190 -6.50 13.05 5.33
CA ALA A 190 -6.73 11.63 5.22
C ALA A 190 -7.39 11.21 3.88
N PRO A 191 -8.44 11.90 3.37
CA PRO A 191 -9.06 11.51 2.09
C PRO A 191 -8.11 11.72 0.90
N LEU A 192 -7.21 12.70 0.97
CA LEU A 192 -6.21 12.92 -0.09
C LEU A 192 -5.23 11.75 -0.14
N LEU A 193 -4.71 11.31 1.01
CA LEU A 193 -3.82 10.16 1.08
C LEU A 193 -4.53 8.87 0.62
N ALA A 194 -5.77 8.65 1.04
CA ALA A 194 -6.58 7.51 0.60
C ALA A 194 -6.74 7.48 -0.94
N LYS A 195 -6.97 8.64 -1.57
CA LYS A 195 -7.03 8.77 -3.04
C LYS A 195 -5.71 8.40 -3.72
N VAL A 196 -4.56 8.74 -3.14
CA VAL A 196 -3.24 8.37 -3.66
C VAL A 196 -3.04 6.86 -3.56
N ILE A 197 -3.34 6.26 -2.41
CA ILE A 197 -3.21 4.82 -2.16
C ILE A 197 -4.09 4.04 -3.15
N ARG A 198 -5.38 4.39 -3.31
CA ARG A 198 -6.29 3.74 -4.28
C ARG A 198 -5.77 3.80 -5.72
N ARG A 199 -5.29 4.97 -6.18
CA ARG A 199 -4.72 5.09 -7.53
C ARG A 199 -3.46 4.23 -7.72
N THR A 200 -2.63 4.14 -6.69
CA THR A 200 -1.39 3.36 -6.74
C THR A 200 -1.68 1.87 -6.74
N ALA A 201 -2.67 1.43 -5.95
CA ALA A 201 -3.15 0.05 -5.96
C ALA A 201 -3.78 -0.34 -7.31
N ASN A 202 -4.62 0.52 -7.89
CA ASN A 202 -5.16 0.31 -9.24
C ASN A 202 -4.05 0.21 -10.31
N LEU A 203 -2.98 0.99 -10.17
CA LEU A 203 -1.84 0.89 -11.09
C LEU A 203 -1.12 -0.45 -10.96
N ALA A 204 -1.02 -1.01 -9.74
CA ALA A 204 -0.46 -2.34 -9.52
C ALA A 204 -1.35 -3.45 -10.09
N ASP A 205 -2.67 -3.31 -9.94
CA ASP A 205 -3.66 -4.21 -10.53
C ASP A 205 -3.59 -4.20 -12.06
N ILE A 206 -3.56 -3.03 -12.70
CA ILE A 206 -3.49 -2.91 -14.16
C ILE A 206 -2.18 -3.49 -14.72
N ARG A 207 -1.05 -3.32 -14.02
CA ARG A 207 0.26 -3.76 -14.52
C ARG A 207 0.52 -5.24 -14.31
N ASP A 208 0.15 -5.77 -13.14
CA ASP A 208 0.54 -7.12 -12.72
C ASP A 208 -0.63 -7.99 -12.21
N GLY A 209 -1.86 -7.48 -12.21
CA GLY A 209 -3.03 -8.19 -11.67
C GLY A 209 -2.96 -8.39 -10.15
N LEU A 210 -2.27 -7.49 -9.42
CA LEU A 210 -2.13 -7.58 -7.98
C LEU A 210 -3.35 -7.01 -7.26
N GLN A 211 -3.96 -7.82 -6.39
CA GLN A 211 -5.10 -7.41 -5.58
C GLN A 211 -4.69 -6.58 -4.37
N TYR A 212 -5.62 -5.77 -3.86
CA TYR A 212 -5.41 -4.91 -2.69
C TYR A 212 -4.95 -5.67 -1.42
N SER A 213 -5.44 -6.91 -1.23
CA SER A 213 -5.05 -7.78 -0.12
C SER A 213 -3.60 -8.24 -0.15
N GLN A 214 -2.93 -8.13 -1.31
CA GLN A 214 -1.55 -8.56 -1.53
C GLN A 214 -0.55 -7.39 -1.48
N LEU A 215 -1.04 -6.17 -1.26
CA LEU A 215 -0.24 -4.96 -1.25
C LEU A 215 -0.11 -4.41 0.17
N GLU A 216 1.09 -3.95 0.50
CA GLU A 216 1.39 -3.24 1.75
C GLU A 216 1.88 -1.83 1.43
N VAL A 217 1.50 -0.86 2.26
CA VAL A 217 2.02 0.50 2.21
C VAL A 217 3.38 0.53 2.89
N ALA A 218 4.47 0.48 2.12
CA ALA A 218 5.81 0.43 2.69
C ALA A 218 6.29 1.80 3.21
N GLU A 219 6.06 2.86 2.42
CA GLU A 219 6.51 4.23 2.74
C GLU A 219 5.45 5.25 2.26
N CYS A 220 5.30 6.36 2.97
CA CYS A 220 4.34 7.44 2.67
C CYS A 220 4.93 8.82 2.97
#